data_AF-A0A9D7IBL0-F1
#
_entry.id   AF-A0A9D7IBL0-F1
#
_cell.length_a   1.000
_cell.length_b   1.000
_cell.length_c   1.000
_cell.angle_alpha   90.00
_cell.angle_beta   90.00
_cell.angle_gamma   90.00
#
_symmetry.space_group_name_H-M   'P 1'
#
loop_
_entity.id
_entity.type
_entity.pdbx_description
1 polymer ?
#
loop_
_entity_poly.entity_id
_entity_poly.type
_entity_poly.pdbx_seq_one_letter_code
_entity_poly.pdbx_strand_id
1 'polypeptide(L)'
;MCNGGRSFNYSKWSKLGFQTVDLFRPENELIRTFLESKNLAQFSLTESSEKLSAIFDKISLEISNVDHSLKATADSEKQKALNSLKLIEEKVVRAMKRKEETEVNQIIKVREKFFPGDTLQERHDTLLPFYLKWGNEFIEEIKKSFDPFDKNIVLLGEK
;
A
#
# COMPACT_ATOMS: atom_id res chain seq x y z
N MET A 1 -31.00 8.27 1.92
CA MET A 1 -29.88 7.31 1.84
C MET A 1 -28.58 8.11 1.82
N CYS A 2 -27.89 8.26 2.96
CA CYS A 2 -26.54 8.81 3.01
C CYS A 2 -25.70 7.89 3.91
N ASN A 3 -25.19 6.81 3.31
CA ASN A 3 -24.22 5.94 3.94
C ASN A 3 -22.84 6.59 3.81
N GLY A 4 -22.18 6.85 4.93
CA GLY A 4 -20.84 7.41 4.92
C GLY A 4 -20.21 7.56 6.30
N GLY A 5 -20.48 6.63 7.22
CA GLY A 5 -19.73 6.52 8.47
C GLY A 5 -18.28 6.20 8.17
N ARG A 6 -17.44 7.23 8.02
CA ARG A 6 -15.99 7.09 7.83
C ARG A 6 -15.36 6.76 9.18
N SER A 7 -15.46 5.51 9.64
CA SER A 7 -14.81 5.05 10.87
C SER A 7 -13.30 4.95 10.71
N PHE A 8 -12.54 5.35 11.75
CA PHE A 8 -11.09 5.18 11.77
C PHE A 8 -10.80 3.73 12.14
N ASN A 9 -10.12 3.00 11.27
CA ASN A 9 -9.82 1.59 11.50
C ASN A 9 -8.37 1.45 11.98
N TYR A 10 -8.19 1.26 13.29
CA TYR A 10 -6.90 1.08 13.94
C TYR A 10 -6.08 -0.07 13.31
N SER A 11 -6.74 -1.14 12.87
CA SER A 11 -6.09 -2.28 12.22
C SER A 11 -5.45 -1.91 10.88
N LYS A 12 -5.95 -0.88 10.18
CA LYS A 12 -5.35 -0.44 8.91
C LYS A 12 -4.10 0.42 9.13
N TRP A 13 -4.09 1.27 10.15
CA TRP A 13 -2.94 2.11 10.48
C TRP A 13 -1.74 1.27 10.96
N SER A 14 -1.99 0.29 11.83
CA SER A 14 -0.93 -0.62 12.29
C SER A 14 -0.39 -1.51 11.16
N LYS A 15 -1.23 -1.93 10.20
CA LYS A 15 -0.79 -2.65 8.98
C LYS A 15 0.14 -1.85 8.07
N LEU A 16 0.10 -0.52 8.13
CA LEU A 16 1.02 0.35 7.42
C LEU A 16 2.36 0.51 8.15
N GLY A 17 2.51 -0.05 9.36
CA GLY A 17 3.72 -0.01 10.15
C GLY A 17 3.81 1.18 11.12
N PHE A 18 2.74 1.96 11.26
CA PHE A 18 2.72 3.16 12.10
C PHE A 18 2.10 2.91 13.48
N GLN A 19 2.65 3.60 14.48
CA GLN A 19 2.05 3.76 15.80
C GLN A 19 1.05 4.92 15.81
N THR A 20 0.18 4.99 16.80
CA THR A 20 -0.78 6.10 16.93
C THR A 20 -0.12 7.45 17.08
N VAL A 21 1.02 7.50 17.77
CA VAL A 21 1.81 8.72 17.96
C VAL A 21 2.36 9.26 16.65
N ASP A 22 2.54 8.41 15.63
CA ASP A 22 3.04 8.84 14.33
C ASP A 22 2.00 9.66 13.57
N LEU A 23 0.71 9.54 13.90
CA LEU A 23 -0.37 10.32 13.28
C LEU A 23 -0.14 11.85 13.38
N PHE A 24 0.56 12.29 14.43
CA PHE A 24 0.87 13.70 14.68
C PHE A 24 2.06 14.22 13.86
N ARG A 25 2.84 13.35 13.19
CA ARG A 25 3.97 13.74 12.34
C ARG A 25 3.48 14.28 11.00
N PRO A 26 4.11 15.30 10.39
CA PRO A 26 3.72 15.86 9.09
C PRO A 26 3.52 14.79 7.99
N GLU A 27 2.57 15.05 7.08
CA GLU A 27 2.24 14.14 5.97
C GLU A 27 3.49 13.69 5.19
N ASN A 28 4.32 14.66 4.80
CA ASN A 28 5.52 14.41 4.02
C ASN A 28 6.51 13.49 4.75
N GLU A 29 6.59 13.60 6.07
CA GLU A 29 7.46 12.77 6.91
C GLU A 29 6.92 11.33 7.02
N LEU A 30 5.59 11.19 7.14
CA LEU A 30 4.91 9.89 7.13
C LEU A 30 5.10 9.16 5.81
N ILE A 31 4.88 9.84 4.68
CA ILE A 31 5.08 9.27 3.35
C ILE A 31 6.54 8.85 3.16
N ARG A 32 7.48 9.71 3.54
CA ARG A 32 8.92 9.39 3.45
C ARG A 32 9.28 8.16 4.28
N THR A 33 8.89 8.14 5.56
CA THR A 33 9.15 7.00 6.46
C THR A 33 8.54 5.71 5.92
N PHE A 34 7.33 5.79 5.34
CA PHE A 34 6.67 4.66 4.71
C PHE A 34 7.46 4.12 3.51
N LEU A 35 7.89 4.99 2.61
CA LEU A 35 8.66 4.61 1.42
C LEU A 35 10.03 4.03 1.80
N GLU A 36 10.72 4.60 2.78
CA GLU A 36 11.98 4.08 3.31
C GLU A 36 11.82 2.69 3.92
N SER A 37 10.71 2.43 4.63
CA SER A 37 10.43 1.13 5.26
C SER A 37 10.18 -0.01 4.28
N LYS A 38 9.71 0.30 3.07
CA LYS A 38 9.34 -0.70 2.06
C LYS A 38 10.54 -1.27 1.32
N ASN A 39 11.75 -0.73 1.56
CA ASN A 39 13.05 -1.15 1.03
C ASN A 39 12.89 -1.81 -0.34
N LEU A 40 12.53 -0.98 -1.32
CA LEU A 40 12.03 -1.40 -2.64
C LEU A 40 13.08 -2.24 -3.34
N ALA A 41 13.04 -3.53 -3.05
CA ALA A 41 13.79 -4.53 -3.77
C ALA A 41 13.37 -4.40 -5.22
N GLN A 42 14.36 -4.12 -6.07
CA GLN A 42 14.28 -4.12 -7.51
C GLN A 42 13.84 -5.52 -7.96
N PHE A 43 12.54 -5.83 -7.90
CA PHE A 43 12.02 -7.13 -8.32
C PHE A 43 12.43 -7.33 -9.76
N SER A 44 13.26 -8.35 -9.98
CA SER A 44 13.73 -8.68 -11.31
C SER A 44 13.68 -10.18 -11.54
N LEU A 45 13.29 -10.55 -12.77
CA LEU A 45 13.32 -11.93 -13.24
C LEU A 45 14.51 -12.20 -14.15
N THR A 46 15.54 -11.35 -14.11
CA THR A 46 16.79 -11.48 -14.88
C THR A 46 17.44 -12.84 -14.73
N GLU A 47 17.67 -13.31 -13.50
CA GLU A 47 18.26 -14.64 -13.25
C GLU A 47 17.40 -15.78 -13.84
N SER A 48 16.08 -15.68 -13.72
CA SER A 48 15.14 -16.66 -14.28
C SER A 48 15.15 -16.64 -15.81
N SER A 49 15.28 -15.45 -16.41
CA SER A 49 15.39 -15.24 -17.85
C SER A 49 16.67 -15.88 -18.41
N GLU A 50 17.80 -15.70 -17.73
CA GLU A 50 19.08 -16.31 -18.09
C GLU A 50 19.02 -17.84 -18.05
N LYS A 51 18.45 -18.40 -16.96
CA LYS A 51 18.24 -19.86 -16.83
C LYS A 51 17.34 -20.41 -17.93
N LEU A 52 16.25 -19.71 -18.25
CA LEU A 52 15.33 -20.11 -19.32
C LEU A 52 16.02 -20.06 -20.68
N SER A 53 16.83 -19.01 -20.94
CA SER A 53 17.62 -18.92 -22.16
C SER A 53 18.54 -20.12 -22.31
N ALA A 54 19.29 -20.47 -21.25
CA ALA A 54 20.23 -21.59 -21.28
C ALA A 54 19.53 -22.94 -21.53
N ILE A 55 18.30 -23.12 -21.04
CA ILE A 55 17.49 -24.32 -21.33
C ILE A 55 17.13 -24.38 -22.81
N PHE A 56 16.63 -23.29 -23.38
CA PHE A 56 16.29 -23.23 -24.81
C PHE A 56 17.51 -23.36 -25.71
N ASP A 57 18.68 -22.85 -25.29
CA ASP A 57 19.93 -23.02 -26.04
C ASP A 57 20.34 -24.49 -26.13
N LYS A 58 20.14 -25.28 -25.05
CA LYS A 58 20.35 -26.74 -25.08
C LYS A 58 19.35 -27.44 -26.00
N ILE A 59 18.06 -27.09 -25.89
CA ILE A 59 16.99 -27.66 -26.73
C ILE A 59 17.26 -27.37 -28.22
N SER A 60 17.66 -26.14 -28.55
CA SER A 60 17.99 -25.72 -29.93
C SER A 60 19.15 -26.55 -30.51
N LEU A 61 20.14 -26.90 -29.67
CA LEU A 61 21.28 -27.72 -30.05
C LEU A 61 20.90 -29.18 -30.29
N GLU A 62 20.05 -29.76 -29.42
CA GLU A 62 19.51 -31.12 -29.60
C GLU A 62 18.63 -31.22 -30.86
N ILE A 63 17.75 -30.25 -31.09
CA ILE A 63 16.88 -30.19 -32.27
C ILE A 63 17.69 -30.06 -33.56
N SER A 64 18.74 -29.22 -33.56
CA SER A 64 19.59 -29.02 -34.73
C SER A 64 20.37 -30.28 -35.14
N ASN A 65 20.58 -31.23 -34.22
CA ASN A 65 21.19 -32.52 -34.55
C ASN A 65 20.21 -33.47 -35.23
N VAL A 66 18.89 -33.25 -35.07
CA VAL A 66 17.83 -34.04 -35.72
C VAL A 66 17.44 -33.41 -37.06
N ASP A 67 17.10 -32.13 -37.06
CA ASP A 67 16.72 -31.36 -38.25
C ASP A 67 17.08 -29.88 -38.06
N HIS A 68 17.98 -29.39 -38.91
CA HIS A 68 18.47 -28.03 -38.85
C HIS A 68 17.38 -26.98 -39.14
N SER A 69 16.34 -27.36 -39.90
CA SER A 69 15.21 -26.47 -40.23
C SER A 69 14.34 -26.14 -39.01
N LEU A 70 14.33 -27.01 -37.99
CA LEU A 70 13.53 -26.83 -36.78
C LEU A 70 14.16 -25.87 -35.75
N LYS A 71 15.42 -25.45 -35.97
CA LYS A 71 16.12 -24.47 -35.12
C LYS A 71 15.36 -23.14 -35.04
N ALA A 72 14.82 -22.67 -36.17
CA ALA A 72 14.03 -21.44 -36.23
C ALA A 72 12.78 -21.52 -35.35
N THR A 73 12.16 -22.69 -35.25
CA THR A 73 11.01 -22.94 -34.39
C THR A 73 11.40 -22.85 -32.91
N ALA A 74 12.52 -23.48 -32.52
CA ALA A 74 13.03 -23.44 -31.14
C ALA A 74 13.38 -22.01 -30.69
N ASP A 75 14.03 -21.23 -31.56
CA ASP A 75 14.40 -19.84 -31.27
C ASP A 75 13.16 -18.93 -31.15
N SER A 76 12.12 -19.18 -31.96
CA SER A 76 10.84 -18.48 -31.87
C SER A 76 10.12 -18.76 -30.54
N GLU A 77 10.06 -20.03 -30.12
CA GLU A 77 9.47 -20.40 -28.83
C GLU A 77 10.27 -19.87 -27.64
N LYS A 78 11.62 -19.85 -27.73
CA LYS A 78 12.49 -19.19 -26.76
C LYS A 78 12.10 -17.72 -26.59
N GLN A 79 11.98 -16.99 -27.69
CA GLN A 79 11.62 -15.56 -27.63
C GLN A 79 10.22 -15.33 -27.05
N LYS A 80 9.23 -16.16 -27.39
CA LYS A 80 7.89 -16.08 -26.78
C LYS A 80 7.93 -16.28 -25.28
N ALA A 81 8.72 -17.24 -24.79
CA ALA A 81 8.85 -17.54 -23.38
C ALA A 81 9.55 -16.41 -22.61
N LEU A 82 10.64 -15.85 -23.17
CA LEU A 82 11.32 -14.67 -22.59
C LEU A 82 10.41 -13.43 -22.55
N ASN A 83 9.66 -13.18 -23.62
CA ASN A 83 8.69 -12.09 -23.65
C ASN A 83 7.57 -12.27 -22.61
N SER A 84 7.14 -13.51 -22.38
CA SER A 84 6.16 -13.83 -21.33
C SER A 84 6.71 -13.54 -19.94
N LEU A 85 7.97 -13.86 -19.66
CA LEU A 85 8.63 -13.51 -18.39
C LEU A 85 8.71 -11.99 -18.20
N LYS A 86 9.10 -11.25 -19.23
CA LYS A 86 9.16 -9.78 -19.18
C LYS A 86 7.78 -9.16 -18.91
N LEU A 87 6.73 -9.68 -19.55
CA LEU A 87 5.36 -9.22 -19.29
C LEU A 87 4.93 -9.47 -17.84
N ILE A 88 5.33 -10.60 -17.26
CA ILE A 88 5.06 -10.91 -15.85
C ILE A 88 5.81 -9.91 -14.97
N GLU A 89 7.10 -9.70 -15.19
CA GLU A 89 7.93 -8.74 -14.45
C GLU A 89 7.30 -7.33 -14.46
N GLU A 90 6.90 -6.84 -15.63
CA GLU A 90 6.22 -5.55 -15.76
C GLU A 90 4.88 -5.48 -15.02
N LYS A 91 4.11 -6.57 -14.99
CA LYS A 91 2.84 -6.63 -14.26
C LYS A 91 3.07 -6.59 -12.75
N VAL A 92 4.09 -7.30 -12.26
CA VAL A 92 4.46 -7.29 -10.85
C VAL A 92 4.93 -5.88 -10.44
N VAL A 93 5.83 -5.26 -11.22
CA VAL A 93 6.29 -3.87 -10.98
C VAL A 93 5.13 -2.89 -10.97
N ARG A 94 4.19 -2.99 -11.93
CA ARG A 94 2.97 -2.16 -11.93
C ARG A 94 2.07 -2.42 -10.73
N ALA A 95 1.97 -3.66 -10.26
CA ALA A 95 1.18 -3.99 -9.07
C ALA A 95 1.81 -3.41 -7.80
N MET A 96 3.15 -3.46 -7.66
CA MET A 96 3.88 -2.85 -6.55
C MET A 96 3.66 -1.34 -6.49
N LYS A 97 3.88 -0.63 -7.61
CA LYS A 97 3.64 0.83 -7.69
C LYS A 97 2.20 1.21 -7.34
N ARG A 98 1.20 0.49 -7.87
CA ARG A 98 -0.21 0.75 -7.54
C ARG A 98 -0.52 0.48 -6.07
N LYS A 99 0.08 -0.56 -5.50
CA LYS A 99 -0.08 -0.88 -4.08
C LYS A 99 0.51 0.23 -3.22
N GLU A 100 1.71 0.71 -3.53
CA GLU A 100 2.34 1.84 -2.85
C GLU A 100 1.49 3.11 -2.96
N GLU A 101 1.03 3.46 -4.17
CA GLU A 101 0.15 4.61 -4.36
C GLU A 101 -1.14 4.46 -3.53
N THR A 102 -1.70 3.25 -3.47
CA THR A 102 -2.87 2.97 -2.65
C THR A 102 -2.57 3.12 -1.16
N GLU A 103 -1.43 2.63 -0.69
CA GLU A 103 -1.00 2.70 0.71
C GLU A 103 -0.66 4.17 1.10
N VAL A 104 0.02 4.93 0.23
CA VAL A 104 0.27 6.37 0.39
C VAL A 104 -1.04 7.15 0.46
N ASN A 105 -1.96 6.90 -0.48
CA ASN A 105 -3.28 7.54 -0.45
C ASN A 105 -4.08 7.17 0.81
N GLN A 106 -3.87 5.98 1.39
CA GLN A 106 -4.47 5.64 2.68
C GLN A 106 -3.86 6.44 3.82
N ILE A 107 -2.54 6.64 3.85
CA ILE A 107 -1.87 7.49 4.84
C ILE A 107 -2.44 8.90 4.79
N ILE A 108 -2.50 9.50 3.60
CA ILE A 108 -3.05 10.85 3.38
C ILE A 108 -4.50 10.92 3.88
N LYS A 109 -5.37 9.98 3.46
CA LYS A 109 -6.77 9.96 3.88
C LYS A 109 -6.95 9.80 5.39
N VAL A 110 -6.10 9.02 6.03
CA VAL A 110 -6.15 8.86 7.48
C VAL A 110 -5.74 10.17 8.15
N ARG A 111 -4.63 10.79 7.71
CA ARG A 111 -4.18 12.06 8.26
C ARG A 111 -5.22 13.16 8.10
N GLU A 112 -5.77 13.32 6.90
CA GLU A 112 -6.78 14.34 6.59
C GLU A 112 -8.05 14.21 7.45
N LYS A 113 -8.33 13.01 7.97
CA LYS A 113 -9.46 12.83 8.89
C LYS A 113 -9.22 13.48 10.26
N PHE A 114 -7.99 13.43 10.77
CA PHE A 114 -7.66 13.98 12.10
C PHE A 114 -7.09 15.39 12.04
N PHE A 115 -6.46 15.72 10.92
CA PHE A 115 -5.83 17.00 10.64
C PHE A 115 -6.33 17.61 9.33
N PRO A 116 -7.66 17.84 9.17
CA PRO A 116 -8.19 18.46 7.94
C PRO A 116 -7.52 19.81 7.69
N GLY A 117 -6.93 19.98 6.51
CA GLY A 117 -6.16 21.17 6.16
C GLY A 117 -5.00 21.48 7.13
N ASP A 118 -4.39 20.44 7.72
CA ASP A 118 -3.33 20.52 8.73
C ASP A 118 -3.75 21.22 10.04
N THR A 119 -5.06 21.29 10.30
CA THR A 119 -5.63 21.80 11.56
C THR A 119 -6.37 20.68 12.30
N LEU A 120 -6.45 20.76 13.64
CA LEU A 120 -7.14 19.74 14.43
C LEU A 120 -8.59 19.56 13.98
N GLN A 121 -9.02 18.31 13.91
CA GLN A 121 -10.38 17.93 13.52
C GLN A 121 -11.46 18.76 14.26
N GLU A 122 -11.31 19.00 15.57
CA GLU A 122 -12.28 19.77 16.37
C GLU A 122 -12.50 21.21 15.89
N ARG A 123 -11.53 21.81 15.18
CA ARG A 123 -11.64 23.17 14.63
C ARG A 123 -12.41 23.20 13.32
N HIS A 124 -12.62 22.04 12.71
CA HIS A 124 -13.23 21.90 11.40
C HIS A 124 -14.58 21.15 11.48
N ASP A 125 -14.64 20.09 12.28
CA ASP A 125 -15.79 19.21 12.39
C ASP A 125 -16.70 19.61 13.56
N THR A 126 -18.00 19.68 13.30
CA THR A 126 -19.02 19.91 14.33
C THR A 126 -19.22 18.67 15.19
N LEU A 127 -19.63 18.84 16.45
CA LEU A 127 -19.93 17.73 17.38
C LEU A 127 -21.15 16.87 16.97
N LEU A 128 -22.15 17.50 16.32
CA LEU A 128 -23.46 16.90 16.02
C LEU A 128 -23.42 15.57 15.26
N PRO A 129 -22.62 15.37 14.19
CA PRO A 129 -22.54 14.09 13.48
C PRO A 129 -22.07 12.94 14.37
N PHE A 130 -21.18 13.20 15.33
CA PHE A 130 -20.68 12.19 16.26
C PHE A 130 -21.76 11.83 17.28
N TYR A 131 -22.48 12.82 17.82
CA TYR A 131 -23.60 12.59 18.72
C TYR A 131 -24.75 11.82 18.04
N LEU A 132 -25.07 12.12 16.78
CA LEU A 132 -26.08 11.35 16.04
C LEU A 132 -25.67 9.88 15.81
N LYS A 133 -24.37 9.60 15.74
CA LYS A 133 -23.85 8.24 15.52
C LYS A 133 -23.80 7.40 16.80
N TRP A 134 -23.42 7.99 17.93
CA TRP A 134 -23.13 7.27 19.18
C TRP A 134 -23.96 7.69 20.38
N GLY A 135 -24.80 8.71 20.24
CA GLY A 135 -25.69 9.19 21.30
C GLY A 135 -24.95 9.66 22.55
N ASN A 136 -25.58 9.44 23.71
CA ASN A 136 -25.06 9.86 25.01
C ASN A 136 -23.75 9.18 25.42
N GLU A 137 -23.49 7.95 24.97
CA GLU A 137 -22.26 7.21 25.32
C GLU A 137 -21.00 7.96 24.88
N PHE A 138 -21.06 8.64 23.74
CA PHE A 138 -19.96 9.48 23.24
C PHE A 138 -19.64 10.65 24.16
N ILE A 139 -20.68 11.32 24.69
CA ILE A 139 -20.49 12.44 25.61
C ILE A 139 -19.88 11.98 26.94
N GLU A 140 -20.33 10.84 27.44
CA GLU A 140 -19.77 10.26 28.67
C GLU A 140 -18.32 9.82 28.49
N GLU A 141 -17.96 9.24 27.34
CA GLU A 141 -16.58 8.86 27.05
C GLU A 141 -15.65 10.08 26.92
N ILE A 142 -16.12 11.18 26.30
CA ILE A 142 -15.37 12.45 26.27
C ILE A 142 -15.14 12.95 27.68
N LYS A 143 -16.19 13.06 28.51
CA LYS A 143 -16.06 13.56 29.90
C LYS A 143 -15.09 12.74 30.73
N LYS A 144 -15.07 11.42 30.52
CA LYS A 144 -14.18 10.50 31.23
C LYS A 144 -12.72 10.63 30.79
N SER A 145 -12.50 10.92 29.51
CA SER A 145 -11.17 10.91 28.91
C SER A 145 -10.52 12.29 28.83
N PHE A 146 -11.30 13.37 28.95
CA PHE A 146 -10.85 14.74 28.82
C PHE A 146 -10.57 15.39 30.19
N ASP A 147 -9.32 15.82 30.41
CA ASP A 147 -8.94 16.67 31.52
C ASP A 147 -8.68 18.10 31.00
N PRO A 148 -9.43 19.13 31.46
CA PRO A 148 -9.25 20.52 31.03
C PRO A 148 -7.85 21.10 31.29
N PHE A 149 -7.09 20.53 32.20
CA PHE A 149 -5.73 20.98 32.53
C PHE A 149 -4.64 20.18 31.83
N ASP A 150 -5.00 19.04 31.23
CA ASP A 150 -4.09 18.28 30.39
C ASP A 150 -4.04 18.92 28.98
N LYS A 151 -2.82 19.18 28.50
CA LYS A 151 -2.58 19.73 27.16
C LYS A 151 -2.41 18.64 26.10
N ASN A 152 -2.54 17.37 26.48
CA ASN A 152 -2.44 16.25 25.56
C ASN A 152 -3.68 16.15 24.66
N ILE A 153 -3.48 15.64 23.45
CA ILE A 153 -4.58 15.32 22.53
C ILE A 153 -5.08 13.92 22.83
N VAL A 154 -6.38 13.79 23.07
CA VAL A 154 -7.05 12.52 23.33
C VAL A 154 -7.51 11.90 22.01
N LEU A 155 -7.07 10.67 21.74
CA LEU A 155 -7.56 9.88 20.60
C LEU A 155 -8.66 8.91 21.06
N LEU A 156 -9.89 9.13 20.60
CA LEU A 156 -11.01 8.23 20.85
C LEU A 156 -11.14 7.23 19.69
N GLY A 157 -11.01 5.94 19.99
CA GLY A 157 -11.13 4.85 19.03
C GLY A 157 -12.54 4.25 19.01
N GLU A 158 -13.04 3.91 17.82
CA GLU A 158 -14.19 3.01 17.70
C GLU A 158 -13.75 1.58 18.09
N LYS A 159 -14.50 0.91 18.97
CA LYS A 159 -14.32 -0.52 19.26
C LYS A 159 -14.89 -1.37 18.14
#